data_AF-A0A1W2DNJ9-F1
#
_entry.id   AF-A0A1W2DNJ9-F1
#
_cell.length_a   1.000
_cell.length_b   1.000
_cell.length_c   1.000
_cell.angle_alpha   90.00
_cell.angle_beta   90.00
_cell.angle_gamma   90.00
#
_symmetry.space_group_name_H-M   'P 1'
#
loop_
_entity.id
_entity.type
_entity.pdbx_description
1 polymer ?
#
loop_
_entity_poly.entity_id
_entity_poly.type
_entity_poly.pdbx_seq_one_letter_code
_entity_poly.pdbx_strand_id
1 'polypeptide(L)' 'MSACEVLEKYGTWALAKFTVALLVFLLLHLARLPLLAVARLLEAGMSGIDRLITTRVSTGDGSWSRQEPLRHNT' A
#
# COMPACT_ATOMS: atom_id res chain seq x y z
N MET A 1 37.84 -26.91 33.91
CA MET A 1 36.65 -26.76 33.05
C MET A 1 36.59 -25.31 32.60
N SER A 2 36.61 -25.07 31.29
CA SER A 2 36.78 -23.72 30.72
C SER A 2 35.44 -23.05 30.51
N ALA A 3 35.35 -21.74 30.78
CA ALA A 3 34.13 -20.94 30.62
C ALA A 3 33.55 -20.94 29.19
N CYS A 4 34.35 -21.28 28.18
CA CYS A 4 33.90 -21.44 26.79
C CYS A 4 32.91 -22.60 26.61
N GLU A 5 33.06 -23.67 27.39
CA GLU A 5 32.29 -24.91 27.26
C GLU A 5 30.85 -24.78 27.82
N VAL A 6 30.65 -23.85 28.77
CA VAL A 6 29.34 -23.52 29.35
C VAL A 6 28.52 -22.65 28.39
N LEU A 7 29.17 -21.78 27.62
CA LEU A 7 28.54 -20.93 26.61
C LEU A 7 28.02 -21.77 25.42
N GLU A 8 28.76 -22.82 25.07
CA GLU A 8 28.40 -23.80 24.03
C GLU A 8 27.18 -24.65 24.41
N LYS A 9 26.99 -24.93 25.71
CA LYS A 9 26.00 -25.92 26.18
C LYS A 9 24.67 -25.33 26.64
N TYR A 10 24.65 -24.06 27.09
CA TYR A 10 23.43 -23.41 27.63
C TYR A 10 23.15 -21.99 27.11
N GLY A 11 24.13 -21.30 26.47
CA GLY A 11 24.06 -19.86 26.20
C GLY A 11 23.63 -19.46 24.79
N THR A 12 24.00 -20.22 23.75
CA THR A 12 23.65 -19.90 22.36
C THR A 12 22.20 -20.21 22.00
N TRP A 13 21.56 -21.18 22.66
CA TRP A 13 20.23 -21.64 22.23
C TRP A 13 19.11 -20.65 22.56
N ALA A 14 19.14 -20.07 23.77
CA ALA A 14 18.20 -19.02 24.17
C ALA A 14 18.44 -17.72 23.39
N LEU A 15 19.72 -17.36 23.18
CA LEU A 15 20.10 -16.20 22.39
C LEU A 15 19.70 -16.37 20.92
N ALA A 16 19.91 -17.55 20.34
CA ALA A 16 19.46 -17.89 19.00
C ALA A 16 17.94 -17.84 18.88
N LYS A 17 17.18 -18.37 19.84
CA LYS A 17 15.70 -18.24 19.86
C LYS A 17 15.26 -16.79 19.89
N PHE A 18 15.91 -15.96 20.70
CA PHE A 18 15.60 -14.54 20.81
C PHE A 18 15.95 -13.78 19.52
N THR A 19 17.13 -14.00 18.96
CA THR A 19 17.57 -13.43 17.68
C THR A 19 16.65 -13.86 16.54
N VAL A 20 16.26 -15.14 16.48
CA VAL A 20 15.30 -15.65 15.49
C VAL A 20 13.92 -15.01 15.69
N ALA A 21 13.44 -14.87 16.93
CA ALA A 21 12.18 -14.20 17.21
C ALA A 21 12.19 -12.73 16.78
N LEU A 22 13.28 -12.00 17.04
CA LEU A 22 13.48 -10.62 16.56
C LEU A 22 13.52 -10.54 15.03
N LEU A 23 14.20 -11.48 14.37
CA LEU A 23 14.34 -11.51 12.92
C LEU A 23 13.00 -11.84 12.23
N VAL A 24 12.24 -12.78 12.79
CA VAL A 24 10.87 -13.10 12.37
C VAL A 24 9.95 -11.91 12.60
N PHE A 25 10.01 -11.27 13.78
CA PHE A 25 9.22 -10.08 14.07
C PHE A 25 9.54 -8.96 13.08
N LEU A 26 10.81 -8.72 12.78
CA LEU A 26 11.27 -7.72 11.82
C LEU A 26 10.76 -8.02 10.40
N LEU A 27 10.84 -9.28 9.96
CA LEU A 27 10.30 -9.72 8.68
C LEU A 27 8.78 -9.55 8.60
N LEU A 28 8.03 -9.95 9.64
CA LEU A 28 6.59 -9.73 9.69
C LEU A 28 6.24 -8.24 9.72
N HIS A 29 7.01 -7.44 10.45
CA HIS A 29 6.82 -6.00 10.52
C HIS A 29 7.07 -5.35 9.17
N LEU A 30 8.15 -5.78 8.49
CA LEU A 30 8.51 -5.35 7.15
C LEU A 30 7.58 -5.93 6.09
N ALA A 31 6.83 -7.00 6.35
CA ALA A 31 5.80 -7.52 5.46
C ALA A 31 4.43 -6.82 5.69
N ARG A 32 4.17 -6.35 6.91
CA ARG A 32 2.94 -5.62 7.25
C ARG A 32 2.86 -4.25 6.57
N LEU A 33 3.97 -3.54 6.49
CA LEU A 33 4.10 -2.25 5.80
C LEU A 33 3.81 -2.31 4.28
N PRO A 34 4.43 -3.21 3.49
CA PRO A 34 4.19 -3.32 2.07
C PRO A 34 2.78 -3.86 1.79
N LEU A 35 2.19 -4.70 2.65
CA LEU A 35 0.80 -5.10 2.48
C LEU A 35 -0.14 -3.89 2.57
N LEU A 36 0.07 -3.04 3.58
CA LEU A 36 -0.69 -1.79 3.74
C LEU A 36 -0.40 -0.81 2.59
N ALA A 37 0.86 -0.74 2.16
CA ALA A 37 1.28 0.12 1.06
C ALA A 37 0.68 -0.32 -0.28
N VAL A 38 0.64 -1.62 -0.56
CA VAL A 38 0.00 -2.19 -1.77
C VAL A 38 -1.50 -1.94 -1.74
N ALA A 39 -2.17 -2.15 -0.61
CA ALA A 39 -3.59 -1.82 -0.47
C ALA A 39 -3.86 -0.33 -0.71
N ARG A 40 -3.08 0.57 -0.11
CA ARG A 40 -3.15 2.02 -0.35
C ARG A 40 -2.84 2.39 -1.79
N LEU A 41 -1.90 1.70 -2.43
CA LEU A 41 -1.53 1.94 -3.83
C LEU A 41 -2.65 1.51 -4.78
N LEU A 42 -3.34 0.40 -4.47
CA LEU A 42 -4.52 -0.05 -5.20
C LEU A 42 -5.67 0.96 -5.09
N GLU A 43 -5.93 1.44 -3.87
CA GLU A 43 -6.95 2.46 -3.60
C GLU A 43 -6.65 3.79 -4.32
N ALA A 44 -5.40 4.24 -4.27
CA ALA A 44 -4.93 5.42 -4.99
C ALA A 44 -5.00 5.23 -6.51
N GLY A 45 -4.66 4.05 -7.01
CA GLY A 45 -4.76 3.71 -8.43
C GLY A 45 -6.19 3.73 -8.93
N MET A 46 -7.11 3.11 -8.19
CA MET A 46 -8.52 3.02 -8.57
C MET A 46 -9.19 4.40 -8.58
N SER A 47 -8.95 5.22 -7.55
CA SER A 47 -9.44 6.61 -7.51
C SER A 47 -8.80 7.51 -8.58
N GLY A 48 -7.53 7.30 -8.90
CA GLY A 48 -6.84 8.03 -9.96
C GLY A 48 -7.38 7.71 -11.35
N ILE A 49 -7.61 6.43 -11.64
CA ILE A 49 -8.18 5.96 -12.92
C ILE A 49 -9.61 6.49 -13.07
N ASP A 50 -10.43 6.39 -12.03
CA ASP A 50 -11.81 6.88 -12.04
C ASP A 50 -11.88 8.39 -12.32
N ARG A 51 -11.01 9.17 -11.67
CA ARG A 51 -10.90 10.62 -11.91
C ARG A 51 -10.41 10.94 -13.31
N LEU A 52 -9.45 10.20 -13.84
CA LEU A 52 -8.98 10.35 -15.21
C LEU A 52 -10.10 10.05 -16.22
N ILE A 53 -10.85 8.97 -16.03
CA ILE A 53 -11.99 8.60 -16.88
C ILE A 53 -13.06 9.69 -16.80
N THR A 54 -13.47 10.09 -15.60
CA THR A 54 -14.47 11.15 -15.38
C THR A 54 -14.06 12.46 -16.03
N THR A 55 -12.78 12.84 -15.91
CA THR A 55 -12.26 14.06 -16.54
C THR A 55 -12.29 13.94 -18.07
N ARG A 56 -11.93 12.78 -18.61
CA ARG A 56 -11.94 12.53 -20.06
C ARG A 56 -13.36 12.48 -20.64
N VAL A 57 -14.31 11.89 -19.92
CA VAL A 57 -15.73 11.84 -20.32
C VAL A 57 -16.38 13.21 -20.20
N SER A 58 -16.16 13.92 -19.09
CA SER A 58 -16.70 15.27 -18.87
C SER A 58 -16.11 16.31 -19.82
N THR A 59 -14.83 16.17 -20.19
CA THR A 59 -14.20 17.05 -21.20
C THR A 59 -14.61 16.63 -22.63
N GLY A 60 -14.91 15.35 -22.84
CA GLY A 60 -15.38 14.79 -24.11
C GLY A 60 -16.83 15.13 -24.44
N ASP A 61 -17.65 15.48 -23.45
CA ASP A 61 -19.06 15.87 -23.61
C ASP A 61 -19.26 17.40 -23.53
N GLY A 62 -18.27 18.16 -24.00
CA GLY A 62 -18.31 19.62 -24.07
C GLY A 62 -19.05 20.18 -25.31
N SER A 63 -19.69 19.33 -26.13
CA SER A 63 -20.39 19.78 -27.34
C SER A 63 -21.91 19.88 -27.20
N TRP A 64 -22.51 19.41 -26.09
CA TRP A 64 -23.97 19.38 -25.91
C TRP A 64 -24.57 20.55 -25.12
N SER A 65 -23.81 21.62 -24.89
CA SER A 65 -24.31 22.88 -24.29
C SER A 65 -24.20 24.08 -25.23
N ARG A 66 -23.90 23.83 -26.52
CA ARG A 66 -24.00 24.80 -27.62
C ARG A 66 -25.23 24.50 -28.50
N GLN A 67 -26.40 24.33 -27.87
CA GLN A 67 -27.69 24.53 -28.53
C GLN A 67 -28.34 25.69 -27.78
N GLU A 68 -27.97 26.90 -28.21
CA GLU A 68 -28.89 27.83 -28.87
C GLU A 68 -30.06 28.25 -27.95
N PRO A 69 -30.14 29.55 -27.61
CA PRO A 69 -31.24 30.06 -26.81
C PRO A 69 -32.53 29.80 -27.59
N LEU A 70 -33.47 29.08 -26.98
CA LEU A 70 -34.85 29.01 -27.45
C LEU A 70 -35.47 30.42 -27.35
N ARG A 71 -35.11 31.28 -28.30
CA ARG A 71 -35.93 32.38 -28.75
C ARG A 71 -37.13 31.76 -29.44
N HIS A 72 -38.15 31.44 -28.67
CA HIS A 72 -39.50 31.34 -29.23
C HIS A 72 -40.34 32.49 -28.69
N ASN A 73 -40.36 33.53 -29.52
CA ASN A 73 -41.44 34.47 -29.74
C ASN A 73 -42.83 33.80 -29.64
N THR A 74 -43.67 34.26 -28.70
CA THR A 74 -44.94 34.99 -28.95
C THR A 74 -45.57 35.37 -27.62
#